data_AF-A0A165LCI9-F1
#
_entry.id   AF-A0A165LCI9-F1
#
_cell.length_a   1.000
_cell.length_b   1.000
_cell.length_c   1.000
_cell.angle_alpha   90.00
_cell.angle_beta   90.00
_cell.angle_gamma   90.00
#
_symmetry.space_group_name_H-M   'P 1'
#
loop_
_entity.id
_entity.type
_entity.pdbx_description
1 polymer ?
#
loop_
_entity_poly.entity_id
_entity_poly.type
_entity_poly.pdbx_seq_one_letter_code
_entity_poly.pdbx_strand_id
1 'polypeptide(L)' 'MCHERYVANDYRLCGHTVRLPDVFIECGKPNCRYSAYHNPNCQNCLQTCNQIRGYPEQYRPLINSLCPDCVARAAASRR' A
#
# COMPACT_ATOMS: atom_id res chain seq x y z
N MET A 1 -6.99 -8.30 9.00
CA MET A 1 -7.57 -8.84 7.75
C MET A 1 -6.73 -8.32 6.60
N CYS A 2 -6.70 -9.02 5.46
CA CYS A 2 -6.05 -8.45 4.29
C CYS A 2 -6.77 -7.17 3.86
N HIS A 3 -6.04 -6.14 3.45
CA HIS A 3 -6.60 -4.84 3.09
C HIS A 3 -5.72 -4.15 2.05
N GLU A 4 -6.28 -3.13 1.40
CA GLU A 4 -5.53 -2.27 0.50
C GLU A 4 -4.88 -1.14 1.30
N ARG A 5 -3.69 -0.72 0.88
CA ARG A 5 -3.02 0.44 1.44
C ARG A 5 -2.80 1.45 0.33
N TYR A 6 -3.36 2.63 0.53
CA TYR A 6 -3.18 3.78 -0.34
C TYR A 6 -1.97 4.55 0.12
N VAL A 7 -0.95 4.64 -0.75
CA VAL A 7 0.35 5.20 -0.40
C VAL A 7 0.53 6.56 -1.08
N ALA A 8 0.83 7.58 -0.28
CA ALA A 8 1.23 8.88 -0.82
C ALA A 8 2.37 9.49 -0.01
N ASN A 9 3.48 9.80 -0.65
CA ASN A 9 4.65 10.38 0.00
C ASN A 9 4.57 11.91 -0.03
N ASP A 10 4.60 12.53 1.14
CA ASP A 10 4.64 13.99 1.27
C ASP A 10 6.12 14.42 1.42
N TYR A 11 6.60 15.27 0.51
CA TYR A 11 8.01 15.68 0.46
C TYR A 11 8.20 17.05 1.10
N ARG A 12 8.91 17.10 2.22
CA ARG A 12 9.05 18.32 3.03
C ARG A 12 9.77 19.47 2.31
N LEU A 13 10.76 19.18 1.46
CA LEU A 13 11.61 20.22 0.87
C LEU A 13 10.94 20.94 -0.32
N CYS A 14 9.98 20.31 -0.98
CA CYS A 14 9.25 20.90 -2.11
C CYS A 14 7.74 21.03 -1.88
N GLY A 15 7.21 20.47 -0.78
CA GLY A 15 5.78 20.49 -0.45
C GLY A 15 4.89 19.62 -1.35
N HIS A 16 5.48 18.79 -2.21
CA HIS A 16 4.72 17.95 -3.14
C HIS A 16 4.28 16.63 -2.49
N THR A 17 3.08 16.19 -2.85
CA THR A 17 2.57 14.85 -2.55
C THR A 17 2.68 13.99 -3.80
N VAL A 18 3.37 12.86 -3.71
CA VAL A 18 3.46 11.87 -4.81
C VAL A 18 2.64 10.64 -4.42
N ARG A 19 1.58 10.37 -5.18
CA ARG A 19 0.81 9.14 -5.04
C ARG A 19 1.58 7.97 -5.67
N LEU A 20 1.74 6.91 -4.90
CA LEU A 20 2.31 5.66 -5.36
C LEU A 20 1.18 4.66 -5.68
N PRO A 21 1.47 3.58 -6.42
CA PRO A 21 0.50 2.52 -6.65
C PRO A 21 0.00 1.94 -5.32
N ASP A 22 -1.29 1.64 -5.29
CA ASP A 22 -1.91 0.99 -4.14
C ASP A 22 -1.32 -0.42 -3.96
N VAL A 23 -1.11 -0.82 -2.71
CA VAL A 23 -0.52 -2.12 -2.38
C VAL A 23 -1.49 -2.96 -1.57
N PHE A 24 -1.49 -4.27 -1.83
CA PHE A 24 -2.26 -5.21 -1.04
C PHE A 24 -1.44 -5.66 0.18
N ILE A 25 -1.99 -5.44 1.37
CA ILE A 25 -1.38 -5.87 2.63
C ILE A 25 -2.02 -7.19 3.05
N GLU A 26 -1.23 -8.25 2.98
CA GLU A 26 -1.63 -9.58 3.40
C GLU A 26 -1.64 -9.70 4.95
N CYS A 27 -2.61 -10.42 5.49
CA CYS A 27 -2.69 -10.65 6.94
C CYS A 27 -2.07 -11.96 7.44
N GLY A 28 -1.63 -12.84 6.54
CA GLY A 28 -0.96 -14.10 6.90
C GLY A 28 -1.85 -15.15 7.59
N LYS A 29 -3.18 -14.99 7.57
CA LYS A 29 -4.09 -15.89 8.28
C LYS A 29 -4.66 -16.99 7.37
N PRO A 30 -4.70 -18.26 7.80
CA PRO A 30 -5.25 -19.35 7.00
C PRO A 30 -6.79 -19.29 6.90
N ASN A 31 -7.46 -18.61 7.83
CA ASN A 31 -8.91 -18.41 7.85
C ASN A 31 -9.35 -17.10 7.18
N CYS A 32 -8.54 -16.55 6.26
CA CYS A 32 -8.89 -15.36 5.50
C CYS A 32 -8.84 -15.69 4.01
N ARG A 33 -9.96 -15.55 3.30
CA ARG A 33 -10.08 -15.94 1.88
C ARG A 33 -9.05 -15.27 0.96
N TYR A 34 -8.60 -14.07 1.32
CA TYR A 34 -7.66 -13.26 0.52
C TYR A 34 -6.20 -13.43 0.95
N SER A 35 -5.91 -14.27 1.93
CA SER A 35 -4.56 -14.56 2.39
C SER A 35 -3.94 -15.65 1.52
N ALA A 36 -2.66 -15.56 1.20
CA ALA A 36 -1.92 -16.60 0.48
C ALA A 36 -1.80 -17.89 1.31
N TYR A 37 -1.92 -17.79 2.63
CA TYR A 37 -1.95 -18.94 3.55
C TYR A 37 -3.30 -19.66 3.61
N HIS A 38 -4.32 -19.16 2.90
CA HIS A 38 -5.62 -19.81 2.86
C HIS A 38 -5.57 -21.05 1.97
N ASN A 39 -6.07 -22.17 2.48
CA ASN A 39 -6.13 -23.42 1.74
C ASN A 39 -7.05 -23.26 0.51
N PRO A 40 -6.57 -23.50 -0.72
CA PRO A 40 -7.41 -23.45 -1.93
C PRO A 40 -8.62 -24.40 -1.87
N ASN A 41 -8.51 -25.51 -1.14
CA ASN A 41 -9.55 -26.53 -0.95
C ASN A 41 -10.32 -26.36 0.38
N CYS A 42 -10.37 -25.15 0.93
CA CYS A 42 -11.07 -24.88 2.19
C CYS A 42 -12.54 -25.32 2.15
N GLN A 43 -12.91 -26.23 3.06
CA GLN A 43 -14.28 -26.69 3.22
C GLN A 43 -15.08 -25.67 4.04
N ASN A 44 -16.33 -25.40 3.63
CA ASN A 44 -17.22 -24.44 4.30
C ASN A 44 -16.64 -23.02 4.42
N CYS A 45 -15.82 -22.57 3.45
CA CYS A 45 -15.12 -21.28 3.49
C CYS A 45 -16.03 -20.09 3.85
N LEU A 46 -17.24 -20.02 3.27
CA LEU A 46 -18.20 -18.94 3.52
C LEU A 46 -18.66 -18.83 5.00
N GLN A 47 -18.59 -19.94 5.75
CA GLN A 47 -19.02 -20.01 7.15
C GLN A 47 -17.86 -19.88 8.13
N THR A 48 -16.67 -20.34 7.76
CA THR A 48 -15.52 -20.49 8.68
C THR A 48 -14.43 -19.44 8.48
N CYS A 49 -14.40 -18.79 7.32
CA CYS A 49 -13.34 -17.87 6.94
C CYS A 49 -13.85 -16.43 6.79
N ASN A 50 -12.95 -15.48 7.01
CA ASN A 50 -13.19 -14.07 6.75
C ASN A 50 -13.35 -13.83 5.24
N GLN A 51 -14.57 -13.47 4.84
CA GLN A 51 -14.94 -13.20 3.44
C GLN A 51 -14.75 -11.74 3.03
N ILE A 52 -14.47 -10.85 3.99
CA ILE A 52 -14.41 -9.41 3.80
C ILE A 52 -12.97 -8.94 3.97
N ARG A 53 -12.54 -7.97 3.15
CA ARG A 53 -11.27 -7.27 3.30
C ARG A 53 -11.38 -6.24 4.42
N GLY A 54 -10.27 -5.98 5.10
CA GLY A 54 -10.21 -4.87 6.05
C GLY A 54 -10.39 -3.52 5.34
N TYR A 55 -10.71 -2.48 6.11
CA TYR A 55 -10.75 -1.12 5.60
C TYR A 55 -9.41 -0.71 4.98
N PRO A 56 -9.41 0.08 3.90
CA PRO A 56 -8.18 0.57 3.31
C PRO A 56 -7.37 1.40 4.29
N GLU A 57 -6.07 1.14 4.36
CA GLU A 57 -5.14 1.92 5.15
C GLU A 57 -4.65 3.13 4.35
N GLN A 58 -4.62 4.31 4.97
CA GLN A 58 -3.97 5.48 4.40
C GLN A 58 -2.55 5.57 4.96
N TYR A 59 -1.54 5.39 4.10
CA TYR A 59 -0.14 5.50 4.49
C TYR A 59 0.48 6.73 3.83
N ARG A 60 0.79 7.74 4.64
CA ARG A 60 1.28 9.04 4.17
C ARG A 60 2.51 9.52 4.91
N PRO A 61 3.70 8.99 4.61
CA PRO A 61 4.92 9.41 5.28
C PRO A 61 5.35 10.82 4.84
N LEU A 62 5.81 11.61 5.80
CA LEU A 62 6.50 12.87 5.54
C LEU A 62 7.99 12.61 5.36
N ILE A 63 8.48 12.70 4.13
CA ILE A 63 9.86 12.45 3.74
C ILE A 63 10.63 13.77 3.72
N ASN A 64 11.74 13.84 4.46
CA ASN A 64 12.62 15.01 4.47
C ASN A 64 13.56 15.06 3.25
N SER A 65 12.99 15.10 2.04
CA SER A 65 13.72 15.19 0.77
C SER A 65 12.91 15.93 -0.30
N LEU A 66 13.50 16.12 -1.49
CA LEU A 66 12.79 16.58 -2.69
C LEU A 66 12.08 15.41 -3.37
N CYS A 67 10.95 15.68 -4.03
CA CYS A 67 10.27 14.65 -4.81
C CYS A 67 11.08 14.25 -6.07
N PRO A 68 10.83 13.06 -6.66
CA PRO A 68 11.55 12.59 -7.85
C PRO A 68 11.54 13.60 -9.01
N ASP A 69 10.41 14.28 -9.25
CA ASP A 69 10.30 15.31 -10.29
C ASP A 69 11.19 16.53 -10.02
N CYS A 70 11.22 17.01 -8.76
CA CYS A 70 12.08 18.14 -8.38
C CYS A 70 13.56 17.76 -8.48
N VAL A 71 13.93 16.53 -8.11
CA VAL A 71 15.29 16.01 -8.27
C VAL A 71 15.67 15.96 -9.75
N ALA A 72 14.79 15.43 -10.62
CA ALA A 72 15.02 15.35 -12.05
C ALA A 72 15.21 16.74 -12.69
N ARG A 73 14.37 17.72 -12.31
CA ARG A 73 14.49 19.11 -12.78
C ARG A 73 15.80 19.77 -12.33
N ALA A 74 16.17 19.59 -11.07
CA ALA A 74 17.42 20.14 -10.52
C ALA A 74 18.68 19.50 -11.15
N ALA A 75 18.59 18.25 -11.61
CA ALA A 75 19.66 17.60 -12.35
C ALA A 75 19.75 18.12 -13.79
N ALA A 76 18.60 18.34 -14.44
CA ALA A 76 18.53 18.89 -15.80
C ALA A 76 19.06 20.33 -15.87
N SER A 77 18.83 21.15 -14.85
CA SER A 77 19.29 22.54 -14.81
C SER A 77 20.79 22.74 -14.54
N ARG A 78 21.52 21.66 -14.24
CA ARG A 78 22.98 21.69 -14.01
C ARG A 78 23.81 21.27 -15.22
N ARG A 79 23.15 20.90 -16.32
CA ARG A 79 23.78 20.64 -17.63
C ARG A 79 23.62 21.87 -18.51
#